data_AF-A0A9P6QS26-F1
#
_entry.id   AF-A0A9P6QS26-F1
#
_cell.length_a   1.000
_cell.length_b   1.000
_cell.length_c   1.000
_cell.angle_alpha   90.00
_cell.angle_beta   90.00
_cell.angle_gamma   90.00
#
_symmetry.space_group_name_H-M   'P 1'
#
loop_
_entity.id
_entity.type
_entity.pdbx_description
1 polymer ?
#
loop_
_entity_poly.entity_id
_entity_poly.type
_entity_poly.pdbx_seq_one_letter_code
_entity_poly.pdbx_strand_id
1 'polypeptide(L)'
;MAVAIVAIGTEFGYNKSQQGVILASFFFGYIITPILGGTLSDRYGGKAILATGAVVWTVFTLCTPLAAAMGLTWAVITRIGLGLGEGVAYPAIHSMIGAWIPPCERSKAVASVTACAYLGSVIALPTSSALVVSSWGWRSIFWLFGTLGLLWSIAWQIFGASNPSSSTLISENEARWILQQKRLDHIQGQDQEALNRPAGITEPTDINSGEQLEDENEQIRTISSNGEPILYRPLSSIPLEQTTSLL
;
A
#
# COMPACT_ATOMS: atom_id res chain seq x y z
N MET A 1 -8.30 15.89 -9.01
CA MET A 1 -9.61 15.94 -9.70
C MET A 1 -10.56 17.01 -9.15
N ALA A 2 -10.82 17.08 -7.84
CA ALA A 2 -11.80 18.02 -7.26
C ALA A 2 -11.51 19.51 -7.56
N VAL A 3 -10.24 19.90 -7.64
CA VAL A 3 -9.85 21.26 -8.07
C VAL A 3 -10.02 21.45 -9.58
N ALA A 4 -9.57 20.47 -10.37
CA ALA A 4 -9.59 20.54 -11.82
C ALA A 4 -10.99 20.45 -12.45
N ILE A 5 -11.95 19.77 -11.81
CA ILE A 5 -13.31 19.56 -12.38
C ILE A 5 -14.05 20.87 -12.63
N VAL A 6 -13.79 21.90 -11.81
CA VAL A 6 -14.37 23.24 -12.00
C VAL A 6 -13.83 23.86 -13.29
N ALA A 7 -12.50 23.83 -13.49
CA ALA A 7 -11.85 24.33 -14.69
C ALA A 7 -12.23 23.54 -15.96
N ILE A 8 -12.31 22.21 -15.86
CA ILE A 8 -12.79 21.33 -16.93
C ILE A 8 -14.23 21.70 -17.30
N GLY A 9 -15.09 21.93 -16.32
CA GLY A 9 -16.47 22.31 -16.54
C GLY A 9 -16.62 23.68 -17.21
N THR A 10 -15.76 24.65 -16.87
CA THR A 10 -15.76 25.96 -17.56
C THR A 10 -15.26 25.87 -18.99
N GLU A 11 -14.30 24.99 -19.29
CA GLU A 11 -13.74 24.87 -20.65
C GLU A 11 -14.66 24.08 -21.59
N PHE A 12 -15.27 22.99 -21.12
CA PHE A 12 -16.12 22.12 -21.95
C PHE A 12 -17.63 22.33 -21.74
N GLY A 13 -18.03 23.31 -20.93
CA GLY A 13 -19.44 23.64 -20.69
C GLY A 13 -20.19 22.59 -19.87
N TYR A 14 -19.51 21.78 -19.05
CA TYR A 14 -20.18 20.79 -18.22
C TYR A 14 -20.97 21.44 -17.08
N ASN A 15 -22.26 21.08 -16.97
CA ASN A 15 -23.11 21.53 -15.88
C ASN A 15 -22.70 20.85 -14.55
N LYS A 16 -23.21 21.37 -13.42
CA LYS A 16 -22.88 20.83 -12.08
C LYS A 16 -23.29 19.37 -11.89
N SER A 17 -24.38 18.94 -12.53
CA SER A 17 -24.82 17.54 -12.50
C SER A 17 -23.81 16.62 -13.18
N GLN A 18 -23.34 16.98 -14.38
CA GLN A 18 -22.33 16.24 -15.13
C GLN A 18 -20.99 16.18 -14.38
N GLN A 19 -20.56 17.29 -13.77
CA GLN A 19 -19.37 17.32 -12.91
C GLN A 19 -19.52 16.35 -11.72
N GLY A 20 -20.70 16.32 -11.10
CA GLY A 20 -21.03 15.37 -10.04
C GLY A 20 -21.00 13.92 -10.50
N VAL A 21 -21.55 13.61 -11.68
CA VAL A 21 -21.51 12.27 -12.28
C VAL A 21 -20.09 11.81 -12.54
N ILE A 22 -19.23 12.66 -13.12
CA ILE A 22 -17.81 12.34 -13.32
C ILE A 22 -17.16 12.03 -11.97
N LEU A 23 -17.37 12.86 -10.95
CA LEU A 23 -16.75 12.66 -9.64
C LEU A 23 -17.24 11.38 -8.96
N ALA A 24 -18.56 11.11 -9.01
CA ALA A 24 -19.17 9.92 -8.42
C ALA A 24 -18.78 8.63 -9.13
N SER A 25 -18.52 8.68 -10.45
CA SER A 25 -18.15 7.51 -11.25
C SER A 25 -16.90 6.77 -10.72
N PHE A 26 -16.00 7.49 -10.05
CA PHE A 26 -14.85 6.93 -9.35
C PHE A 26 -15.25 5.81 -8.37
N PHE A 27 -16.33 6.00 -7.62
CA PHE A 27 -16.74 5.05 -6.58
C PHE A 27 -17.22 3.72 -7.15
N PHE A 28 -17.72 3.68 -8.38
CA PHE A 28 -18.11 2.41 -9.02
C PHE A 28 -16.90 1.50 -9.24
N GLY A 29 -15.76 2.06 -9.65
CA GLY A 29 -14.51 1.30 -9.70
C GLY A 29 -14.05 0.92 -8.30
N TYR A 30 -14.06 1.89 -7.39
CA TYR A 30 -13.51 1.74 -6.04
C TYR A 30 -14.27 0.76 -5.14
N ILE A 31 -15.57 0.52 -5.31
CA ILE A 31 -16.30 -0.39 -4.39
C ILE A 31 -15.89 -1.85 -4.58
N ILE A 32 -15.61 -2.26 -5.82
CA ILE A 32 -15.37 -3.67 -6.17
C ILE A 32 -13.92 -4.05 -5.87
N THR A 33 -12.99 -3.14 -6.13
CA THR A 33 -11.56 -3.43 -6.14
C THR A 33 -10.89 -3.67 -4.79
N PRO A 34 -11.32 -3.13 -3.64
CA PRO A 34 -10.72 -3.45 -2.36
C PRO A 34 -10.92 -4.91 -1.96
N ILE A 35 -12.11 -5.46 -2.22
CA ILE A 35 -12.44 -6.86 -1.92
C ILE A 35 -11.58 -7.79 -2.79
N LEU A 36 -11.56 -7.51 -4.11
CA LEU A 36 -10.72 -8.27 -5.03
C LEU A 36 -9.23 -8.09 -4.73
N GLY A 37 -8.81 -6.87 -4.40
CA GLY A 37 -7.43 -6.50 -4.10
C GLY A 37 -6.89 -7.24 -2.89
N GLY A 38 -7.68 -7.41 -1.82
CA GLY A 38 -7.29 -8.19 -0.65
C GLY A 38 -7.06 -9.66 -0.98
N THR A 39 -8.06 -10.30 -1.62
CA THR A 39 -7.93 -11.73 -2.00
C THR A 39 -6.78 -11.99 -2.98
N LEU A 40 -6.55 -11.07 -3.92
CA LEU A 40 -5.40 -11.15 -4.84
C LEU A 40 -4.07 -10.85 -4.14
N SER A 41 -4.02 -9.93 -3.17
CA SER A 41 -2.78 -9.60 -2.45
C SER A 41 -2.30 -10.77 -1.60
N ASP A 42 -3.23 -11.51 -1.01
CA ASP A 42 -2.90 -12.68 -0.19
C ASP A 42 -2.38 -13.84 -1.05
N ARG A 43 -2.88 -13.97 -2.29
CA ARG A 43 -2.49 -15.07 -3.20
C ARG A 43 -1.25 -14.77 -4.04
N TYR A 44 -1.12 -13.56 -4.57
CA TYR A 44 -0.04 -13.18 -5.50
C TYR A 44 1.02 -12.27 -4.88
N GLY A 45 0.83 -11.90 -3.61
CA GLY A 45 1.72 -11.01 -2.87
C GLY A 45 1.39 -9.53 -3.07
N GLY A 46 1.51 -8.76 -1.98
CA GLY A 46 1.18 -7.33 -1.97
C GLY A 46 1.99 -6.48 -2.94
N LYS A 47 3.27 -6.82 -3.24
CA LYS A 47 4.10 -6.06 -4.20
C LYS A 47 3.41 -5.98 -5.56
N ALA A 48 3.02 -7.12 -6.11
CA ALA A 48 2.50 -7.23 -7.48
C ALA A 48 1.16 -6.49 -7.62
N ILE A 49 0.26 -6.67 -6.65
CA ILE A 49 -1.05 -6.04 -6.67
C ILE A 49 -0.95 -4.52 -6.52
N LEU A 50 -0.10 -4.03 -5.61
CA LEU A 50 0.16 -2.60 -5.46
C LEU A 50 0.76 -2.00 -6.73
N ALA A 51 1.72 -2.71 -7.34
CA ALA A 51 2.31 -2.33 -8.62
C ALA A 51 1.27 -2.21 -9.74
N THR A 52 0.40 -3.21 -9.91
CA THR A 52 -0.63 -3.19 -10.96
C THR A 52 -1.63 -2.07 -10.75
N GLY A 53 -2.06 -1.84 -9.49
CA GLY A 53 -2.94 -0.73 -9.14
C GLY A 53 -2.32 0.63 -9.47
N ALA A 54 -1.04 0.81 -9.11
CA ALA A 54 -0.27 2.01 -9.37
C ALA A 54 -0.15 2.34 -10.86
N VAL A 55 0.15 1.33 -11.69
CA VAL A 55 0.24 1.48 -13.14
C VAL A 55 -1.12 1.86 -13.73
N VAL A 56 -2.18 1.14 -13.35
CA VAL A 56 -3.56 1.44 -13.79
C VAL A 56 -3.94 2.88 -13.43
N TRP A 57 -3.73 3.27 -12.18
CA TRP A 57 -4.01 4.62 -11.69
C TRP A 57 -3.23 5.68 -12.47
N THR A 58 -1.94 5.44 -12.72
CA THR A 58 -1.05 6.35 -13.45
C THR A 58 -1.50 6.53 -14.90
N VAL A 59 -1.80 5.44 -15.60
CA VAL A 59 -2.25 5.47 -17.01
C VAL A 59 -3.52 6.28 -17.12
N PHE A 60 -4.54 6.00 -16.29
CA PHE A 60 -5.80 6.74 -16.34
C PHE A 60 -5.63 8.21 -15.89
N THR A 61 -4.71 8.51 -14.96
CA THR A 61 -4.37 9.89 -14.60
C THR A 61 -3.82 10.66 -15.81
N LEU A 62 -2.84 10.09 -16.52
CA LEU A 62 -2.24 10.71 -17.71
C LEU A 62 -3.22 10.84 -18.88
N CYS A 63 -4.16 9.90 -19.02
CA CYS A 63 -5.20 9.95 -20.05
C CYS A 63 -6.33 10.94 -19.73
N THR A 64 -6.47 11.40 -18.48
CA THR A 64 -7.61 12.24 -18.06
C THR A 64 -7.77 13.54 -18.86
N PRO A 65 -6.71 14.30 -19.19
CA PRO A 65 -6.83 15.49 -20.02
C PRO A 65 -7.39 15.22 -21.43
N LEU A 66 -6.95 14.11 -22.05
CA LEU A 66 -7.41 13.70 -23.36
C LEU A 66 -8.87 13.24 -23.30
N ALA A 67 -9.19 12.41 -22.30
CA ALA A 67 -10.54 11.92 -22.08
C ALA A 67 -11.55 13.05 -21.83
N ALA A 68 -11.16 14.07 -21.05
CA ALA A 68 -11.99 15.25 -20.82
C ALA A 68 -12.31 16.01 -22.12
N ALA A 69 -11.35 16.06 -23.05
CA ALA A 69 -11.53 16.70 -24.37
C ALA A 69 -12.39 15.88 -25.34
N MET A 70 -12.41 14.54 -25.19
CA MET A 70 -13.23 13.64 -26.01
C MET A 70 -14.70 13.60 -25.58
N GLY A 71 -15.02 14.14 -24.40
CA GLY A 71 -16.39 14.31 -23.91
C GLY A 71 -16.71 13.58 -22.61
N LEU A 72 -17.95 13.74 -22.14
CA LEU A 72 -18.41 13.26 -20.84
C LEU A 72 -18.21 11.76 -20.64
N THR A 73 -18.54 10.94 -21.65
CA THR A 73 -18.43 9.47 -21.57
C THR A 73 -17.00 9.02 -21.30
N TRP A 74 -16.03 9.61 -22.00
CA TRP A 74 -14.61 9.29 -21.82
C TRP A 74 -14.11 9.75 -20.45
N ALA A 75 -14.52 10.95 -20.01
CA ALA A 75 -14.21 11.42 -18.66
C ALA A 75 -14.72 10.47 -17.56
N VAL A 76 -15.92 9.89 -17.73
CA VAL A 76 -16.50 8.89 -16.81
C VAL A 76 -15.70 7.58 -16.86
N ILE A 77 -15.41 7.04 -18.04
CA ILE A 77 -14.66 5.78 -18.19
C ILE A 77 -13.27 5.88 -17.54
N THR A 78 -12.54 6.96 -17.84
CA THR A 78 -11.22 7.21 -17.25
C THR A 78 -11.31 7.30 -15.73
N ARG A 79 -12.40 7.86 -15.20
CA ARG A 79 -12.57 8.05 -13.77
C ARG A 79 -12.96 6.77 -13.04
N ILE A 80 -13.72 5.88 -13.67
CA ILE A 80 -13.92 4.49 -13.20
C ILE A 80 -12.58 3.77 -13.17
N GLY A 81 -11.77 3.87 -14.24
CA GLY A 81 -10.44 3.25 -14.32
C GLY A 81 -9.49 3.70 -13.20
N LEU A 82 -9.50 4.99 -12.88
CA LEU A 82 -8.81 5.55 -11.71
C LEU A 82 -9.26 4.90 -10.40
N GLY A 83 -10.57 4.72 -10.20
CA GLY A 83 -11.13 4.06 -9.02
C GLY A 83 -10.71 2.60 -8.90
N LEU A 84 -10.64 1.88 -10.03
CA LEU A 84 -10.16 0.50 -10.06
C LEU A 84 -8.69 0.38 -9.62
N GLY A 85 -7.83 1.28 -10.11
CA GLY A 85 -6.42 1.30 -9.73
C GLY A 85 -6.18 1.68 -8.28
N GLU A 86 -6.94 2.63 -7.76
CA GLU A 86 -6.79 3.12 -6.38
C GLU A 86 -7.32 2.13 -5.34
N GLY A 87 -8.42 1.41 -5.64
CA GLY A 87 -9.07 0.55 -4.66
C GLY A 87 -8.25 -0.68 -4.23
N VAL A 88 -7.26 -1.11 -5.01
CA VAL A 88 -6.37 -2.22 -4.62
C VAL A 88 -5.21 -1.78 -3.71
N ALA A 89 -4.96 -0.47 -3.57
CA ALA A 89 -3.77 0.04 -2.89
C ALA A 89 -3.78 -0.27 -1.38
N TYR A 90 -4.87 0.07 -0.68
CA TYR A 90 -4.95 -0.14 0.77
C TYR A 90 -4.87 -1.61 1.19
N PRO A 91 -5.61 -2.55 0.57
CA PRO A 91 -5.47 -3.98 0.87
C PRO A 91 -4.03 -4.48 0.65
N ALA A 92 -3.42 -4.11 -0.48
CA ALA A 92 -2.05 -4.52 -0.78
C ALA A 92 -1.04 -3.95 0.22
N ILE A 93 -1.19 -2.68 0.63
CA ILE A 93 -0.35 -2.06 1.67
C ILE A 93 -0.49 -2.80 3.00
N HIS A 94 -1.71 -3.14 3.43
CA HIS A 94 -1.92 -3.86 4.69
C HIS A 94 -1.34 -5.28 4.65
N SER A 95 -1.51 -5.97 3.52
CA SER A 95 -0.88 -7.28 3.27
C SER A 95 0.65 -7.18 3.38
N MET A 96 1.25 -6.13 2.79
CA MET A 96 2.69 -5.88 2.91
C MET A 96 3.14 -5.53 4.33
N ILE A 97 2.39 -4.71 5.07
CA ILE A 97 2.70 -4.43 6.48
C ILE A 97 2.65 -5.72 7.29
N GLY A 98 1.69 -6.61 7.03
CA GLY A 98 1.62 -7.93 7.67
C GLY A 98 2.85 -8.80 7.35
N ALA A 99 3.35 -8.72 6.12
CA ALA A 99 4.51 -9.46 5.65
C ALA A 99 5.85 -8.91 6.20
N TRP A 100 5.99 -7.59 6.34
CA TRP A 100 7.28 -6.93 6.65
C TRP A 100 7.41 -6.46 8.10
N ILE A 101 6.32 -6.18 8.80
CA ILE A 101 6.35 -5.53 10.10
C ILE A 101 5.95 -6.52 11.21
N PRO A 102 6.74 -6.63 12.29
CA PRO A 102 6.40 -7.45 13.45
C PRO A 102 5.08 -7.00 14.10
N PRO A 103 4.29 -7.93 14.67
CA PRO A 103 2.98 -7.63 15.26
C PRO A 103 2.96 -6.44 16.23
N CYS A 104 3.96 -6.33 17.10
CA CYS A 104 4.07 -5.24 18.09
C CYS A 104 4.22 -3.84 17.47
N GLU A 105 4.70 -3.73 16.24
CA GLU A 105 4.98 -2.46 15.55
C GLU A 105 4.01 -2.16 14.39
N ARG A 106 3.15 -3.11 14.01
CA ARG A 106 2.20 -2.96 12.90
C ARG A 106 1.33 -1.72 13.03
N SER A 107 0.80 -1.43 14.21
CA SER A 107 -0.05 -0.25 14.45
C SER A 107 0.70 1.06 14.19
N LYS A 108 2.00 1.12 14.52
CA LYS A 108 2.83 2.29 14.22
C LYS A 108 3.05 2.45 12.73
N ALA A 109 3.35 1.35 12.02
CA ALA A 109 3.52 1.37 10.57
C ALA A 109 2.25 1.83 9.84
N VAL A 110 1.08 1.30 10.22
CA VAL A 110 -0.22 1.73 9.66
C VAL A 110 -0.48 3.22 9.94
N ALA A 111 -0.21 3.68 11.16
CA ALA A 111 -0.37 5.09 11.52
C ALA A 111 0.56 5.99 10.70
N SER A 112 1.82 5.61 10.52
CA SER A 112 2.79 6.33 9.69
C SER A 112 2.36 6.42 8.23
N VAL A 113 1.93 5.31 7.62
CA VAL A 113 1.42 5.31 6.23
C VAL A 113 0.22 6.24 6.10
N THR A 114 -0.70 6.18 7.06
CA THR A 114 -1.90 7.03 7.07
C THR A 114 -1.54 8.51 7.21
N ALA A 115 -0.57 8.84 8.07
CA ALA A 115 -0.07 10.22 8.22
C ALA A 115 0.57 10.73 6.92
N CYS A 116 1.36 9.90 6.24
CA CYS A 116 1.95 10.24 4.94
C CYS A 116 0.87 10.50 3.86
N ALA A 117 -0.23 9.75 3.86
CA ALA A 117 -1.34 9.97 2.93
C ALA A 117 -2.01 11.35 3.14
N TYR A 118 -2.23 11.75 4.40
CA TYR A 118 -2.75 13.07 4.72
C TYR A 118 -1.75 14.18 4.38
N LEU A 119 -0.47 14.00 4.70
CA LEU A 119 0.58 14.96 4.35
C LEU A 119 0.66 15.16 2.82
N GLY A 120 0.57 14.06 2.06
CA GLY A 120 0.51 14.12 0.59
C GLY A 120 -0.68 14.95 0.10
N SER A 121 -1.84 14.81 0.73
CA SER A 121 -3.03 15.61 0.39
C SER A 121 -2.85 17.09 0.72
N VAL A 122 -2.22 17.41 1.85
CA VAL A 122 -1.89 18.79 2.27
C VAL A 122 -0.96 19.47 1.28
N ILE A 123 -0.03 18.73 0.67
CA ILE A 123 0.87 19.28 -0.37
C ILE A 123 0.15 19.32 -1.73
N ALA A 124 -0.55 18.26 -2.10
CA ALA A 124 -1.14 18.11 -3.42
C ALA A 124 -2.25 19.13 -3.71
N LEU A 125 -3.08 19.48 -2.72
CA LEU A 125 -4.21 20.41 -2.91
C LEU A 125 -3.75 21.85 -3.23
N PRO A 126 -2.86 22.51 -2.46
CA PRO A 126 -2.29 23.80 -2.81
C PRO A 126 -1.52 23.77 -4.13
N THR A 127 -0.67 22.76 -4.35
CA THR A 127 0.09 22.63 -5.61
C THR A 127 -0.84 22.52 -6.81
N SER A 128 -1.89 21.69 -6.72
CA SER A 128 -2.90 21.58 -7.78
C SER A 128 -3.60 22.92 -8.03
N SER A 129 -3.95 23.64 -6.96
CA SER A 129 -4.64 24.94 -7.06
C SER A 129 -3.76 26.00 -7.71
N ALA A 130 -2.47 26.07 -7.34
CA ALA A 130 -1.51 26.96 -7.95
C ALA A 130 -1.32 26.66 -9.45
N LEU A 131 -1.29 25.39 -9.83
CA LEU A 131 -1.16 24.97 -11.23
C LEU A 131 -2.37 25.36 -12.09
N VAL A 132 -3.60 25.28 -11.56
CA VAL A 132 -4.80 25.73 -12.31
C VAL A 132 -4.72 27.20 -12.67
N VAL A 133 -4.26 28.05 -11.75
CA VAL A 133 -4.18 29.51 -11.94
C VAL A 133 -2.99 29.92 -12.82
N SER A 134 -1.96 29.08 -12.88
CA SER A 134 -0.78 29.31 -13.72
C SER A 134 -1.10 29.26 -15.23
N SER A 135 -0.19 29.76 -16.05
CA SER A 135 -0.29 29.71 -17.52
C SER A 135 -0.34 28.28 -18.10
N TRP A 136 -0.04 27.26 -17.30
CA TRP A 136 -0.01 25.85 -17.71
C TRP A 136 -1.40 25.19 -17.60
N GLY A 137 -2.34 25.85 -16.90
CA GLY A 137 -3.73 25.42 -16.77
C GLY A 137 -3.93 24.09 -16.05
N TRP A 138 -5.18 23.61 -16.02
CA TRP A 138 -5.57 22.41 -15.26
C TRP A 138 -4.98 21.10 -15.78
N ARG A 139 -4.62 21.02 -17.08
CA ARG A 139 -4.04 19.82 -17.70
C ARG A 139 -2.71 19.43 -17.04
N SER A 140 -1.94 20.44 -16.63
CA SER A 140 -0.63 20.27 -16.00
C SER A 140 -0.66 19.46 -14.70
N ILE A 141 -1.77 19.49 -13.95
CA ILE A 141 -1.96 18.71 -12.72
C ILE A 141 -1.81 17.23 -13.03
N PHE A 142 -2.48 16.77 -14.09
CA PHE A 142 -2.49 15.36 -14.48
C PHE A 142 -1.14 14.90 -15.01
N TRP A 143 -0.44 15.77 -15.74
CA TRP A 143 0.91 15.47 -16.18
C TRP A 143 1.90 15.41 -15.02
N LEU A 144 1.84 16.35 -14.07
CA LEU A 144 2.73 16.36 -12.90
C LEU A 144 2.52 15.12 -12.01
N PHE A 145 1.30 14.89 -11.54
CA PHE A 145 1.02 13.76 -10.64
C PHE A 145 1.06 12.42 -11.37
N GLY A 146 0.68 12.37 -12.65
CA GLY A 146 0.80 11.17 -13.47
C GLY A 146 2.25 10.79 -13.73
N THR A 147 3.13 11.74 -14.07
CA THR A 147 4.57 11.45 -14.26
C THR A 147 5.24 11.06 -12.94
N LEU A 148 4.91 11.72 -11.83
CA LEU A 148 5.43 11.34 -10.51
C LEU A 148 4.97 9.92 -10.13
N GLY A 149 3.70 9.58 -10.38
CA GLY A 149 3.16 8.23 -10.18
C GLY A 149 3.83 7.18 -11.07
N LEU A 150 4.18 7.54 -12.31
CA LEU A 150 4.92 6.68 -13.21
C LEU A 150 6.34 6.39 -12.69
N LEU A 151 7.07 7.44 -12.30
CA LEU A 151 8.41 7.30 -11.72
C LEU A 151 8.38 6.44 -10.46
N TRP A 152 7.40 6.67 -9.59
CA TRP A 152 7.20 5.87 -8.40
C TRP A 152 6.87 4.41 -8.73
N SER A 153 6.00 4.16 -9.72
CA SER A 153 5.66 2.80 -10.16
C SER A 153 6.88 2.05 -10.70
N ILE A 154 7.74 2.74 -11.47
CA ILE A 154 8.99 2.16 -11.98
C ILE A 154 9.94 1.83 -10.81
N ALA A 155 10.14 2.78 -9.90
CA ALA A 155 10.97 2.57 -8.71
C ALA A 155 10.44 1.39 -7.87
N TRP A 156 9.13 1.27 -7.71
CA TRP A 156 8.49 0.19 -6.97
C TRP A 156 8.71 -1.19 -7.59
N GLN A 157 8.71 -1.29 -8.93
CA GLN A 157 9.01 -2.55 -9.61
C GLN A 157 10.45 -3.02 -9.37
N ILE A 158 11.39 -2.07 -9.38
CA ILE A 158 12.82 -2.32 -9.21
C ILE A 158 13.15 -2.65 -7.76
N PHE A 159 12.66 -1.84 -6.81
CA PHE A 159 13.07 -1.92 -5.40
C PHE A 159 12.10 -2.66 -4.48
N GLY A 160 10.82 -2.75 -4.84
CA GLY A 160 9.82 -3.40 -4.00
C GLY A 160 10.06 -4.91 -3.89
N ALA A 161 9.74 -5.51 -2.76
CA ALA A 161 9.78 -6.95 -2.55
C ALA A 161 8.55 -7.41 -1.77
N SER A 162 7.98 -8.57 -2.13
CA SER A 162 6.78 -9.10 -1.46
C SER A 162 7.10 -9.62 -0.07
N ASN A 163 8.23 -10.32 0.07
CA ASN A 163 8.65 -10.95 1.31
C ASN A 163 10.07 -10.50 1.72
N PRO A 164 10.37 -10.47 3.03
CA PRO A 164 11.72 -10.17 3.52
C PRO A 164 12.78 -11.10 2.91
N SER A 165 12.46 -12.39 2.79
CA SER A 165 13.33 -13.44 2.20
C SER A 165 13.61 -13.25 0.71
N SER A 166 12.73 -12.55 -0.02
CA SER A 166 12.88 -12.26 -1.45
C SER A 166 13.62 -10.95 -1.74
N SER A 167 14.01 -10.22 -0.68
CA SER A 167 14.58 -8.89 -0.84
C SER A 167 16.10 -8.91 -0.75
N THR A 168 16.75 -8.23 -1.69
CA THR A 168 18.22 -8.07 -1.73
C THR A 168 18.72 -6.90 -0.88
N LEU A 169 17.81 -6.10 -0.33
CA LEU A 169 18.13 -4.86 0.39
C LEU A 169 18.09 -5.02 1.92
N ILE A 170 17.47 -6.09 2.43
CA ILE A 170 17.38 -6.32 3.87
C ILE A 170 18.62 -7.03 4.40
N SER A 171 19.03 -6.68 5.62
CA SER A 171 20.05 -7.45 6.33
C SER A 171 19.47 -8.83 6.72
N GLU A 172 20.25 -9.89 6.55
CA GLU A 172 19.86 -11.25 6.98
C GLU A 172 19.49 -11.30 8.48
N ASN A 173 20.10 -10.43 9.29
CA ASN A 173 19.80 -10.33 10.72
C ASN A 173 18.39 -9.77 10.98
N GLU A 174 17.98 -8.77 10.20
CA GLU A 174 16.66 -8.15 10.33
C GLU A 174 15.57 -9.08 9.81
N ALA A 175 15.81 -9.76 8.68
CA ALA A 175 14.88 -10.77 8.15
C ALA A 175 14.63 -11.91 9.15
N ARG A 176 15.69 -12.46 9.78
CA ARG A 176 15.55 -13.50 10.82
C ARG A 176 14.74 -13.01 12.02
N TRP A 177 14.99 -11.78 12.47
CA TRP A 177 14.29 -11.21 13.61
C TRP A 177 12.79 -11.03 13.36
N ILE A 178 12.39 -10.54 12.17
CA ILE A 178 10.98 -10.40 11.78
C ILE A 178 10.27 -11.76 11.81
N LEU A 179 10.89 -12.79 11.23
CA LEU A 179 10.32 -14.14 11.20
C LEU A 179 10.20 -14.74 12.61
N GLN A 180 11.21 -14.54 13.46
CA GLN A 180 11.16 -15.03 14.83
C GLN A 180 10.06 -14.36 15.66
N GLN A 181 9.84 -13.05 15.48
CA GLN A 181 8.75 -12.34 16.14
C GLN A 181 7.36 -12.84 15.71
N LYS A 182 7.17 -13.10 14.41
CA LYS A 182 5.91 -13.69 13.91
C LYS A 182 5.63 -15.06 14.51
N ARG A 183 6.65 -15.91 14.59
CA ARG A 183 6.53 -17.23 15.22
C ARG A 183 6.12 -17.14 16.69
N LEU A 184 6.71 -16.21 17.46
CA LEU A 184 6.36 -16.02 18.87
C LEU A 184 4.91 -15.56 19.04
N ASP A 185 4.43 -14.67 18.18
CA ASP A 185 3.04 -14.21 18.16
C ASP A 185 2.07 -15.36 17.85
N HIS A 186 2.41 -16.24 16.89
CA HIS A 186 1.63 -17.43 16.57
C HIS A 186 1.53 -18.40 17.77
N ILE A 187 2.65 -18.68 18.45
CA ILE A 187 2.66 -19.56 19.64
C ILE A 187 1.84 -18.95 20.78
N GLN A 188 2.01 -17.65 21.06
CA GLN A 188 1.27 -16.96 22.10
C GLN A 188 -0.25 -16.95 21.82
N GLY A 189 -0.64 -16.75 20.56
CA GLY A 189 -2.04 -16.85 20.13
C GLY A 189 -2.64 -18.23 20.41
N GLN A 190 -1.92 -19.30 20.07
CA GLN A 190 -2.36 -20.68 20.30
C GLN A 190 -2.48 -21.02 21.79
N ASP A 191 -1.50 -20.63 22.60
CA ASP A 191 -1.53 -20.86 24.05
C ASP A 191 -2.73 -20.15 24.70
N GLN A 192 -3.03 -18.94 24.27
CA GLN A 192 -4.14 -18.15 24.79
C GLN A 192 -5.51 -18.69 24.35
N GLU A 193 -5.63 -19.21 23.13
CA GLU A 193 -6.82 -19.94 22.67
C GLU A 193 -7.01 -21.26 23.42
N ALA A 194 -5.93 -22.00 23.70
CA ALA A 194 -5.99 -23.22 24.49
C ALA A 194 -6.45 -22.96 25.93
N LEU A 195 -6.00 -21.86 26.54
CA LEU A 195 -6.41 -21.40 27.88
C LEU A 195 -7.89 -20.97 27.93
N ASN A 196 -8.41 -20.35 26.87
CA ASN A 196 -9.80 -19.88 26.79
C ASN A 196 -10.80 -20.98 26.37
N ARG A 197 -10.33 -22.17 26.01
CA ARG A 197 -11.17 -23.27 25.56
C ARG A 197 -11.90 -23.92 26.75
N PRO A 198 -13.23 -24.15 26.69
CA PRO A 198 -13.94 -24.88 27.72
C PRO A 198 -13.42 -26.33 27.81
N ALA A 199 -13.13 -26.79 29.04
CA ALA A 199 -12.59 -28.13 29.31
C ALA A 199 -13.57 -29.22 28.86
N GLY A 200 -13.32 -29.83 27.70
CA GLY A 200 -14.15 -30.94 27.19
C GLY A 200 -14.20 -31.12 25.67
N ILE A 201 -13.66 -30.18 24.87
CA ILE A 201 -13.66 -30.29 23.41
C ILE A 201 -12.23 -30.50 22.90
N THR A 202 -11.82 -31.76 22.75
CA THR A 202 -10.61 -32.12 21.98
C THR A 202 -10.97 -32.15 20.49
N GLU A 203 -11.01 -30.97 19.87
CA GLU A 203 -11.02 -30.87 18.41
C GLU A 203 -9.65 -31.30 17.85
N PRO A 204 -9.58 -31.85 16.63
CA PRO A 204 -8.33 -32.26 16.02
C PRO A 204 -7.37 -31.07 15.91
N THR A 205 -6.08 -31.33 16.12
CA THR A 205 -5.00 -30.37 15.92
C THR A 205 -5.18 -29.68 14.55
N ASP A 206 -5.21 -28.35 14.55
CA ASP A 206 -5.49 -27.55 13.36
C ASP A 206 -4.36 -27.74 12.34
N ILE A 207 -4.58 -28.57 11.32
CA ILE A 207 -3.55 -29.07 10.39
C ILE A 207 -2.86 -27.89 9.67
N ASN A 208 -3.62 -26.82 9.36
CA ASN A 208 -3.15 -25.58 8.76
C ASN A 208 -2.09 -24.85 9.61
N SER A 209 -2.17 -24.97 10.94
CA SER A 209 -1.24 -24.30 11.83
C SER A 209 0.13 -24.99 11.88
N GLY A 210 0.15 -26.31 11.67
CA GLY A 210 1.39 -27.07 11.47
C GLY A 210 2.08 -26.69 10.17
N GLU A 211 1.34 -26.62 9.06
CA GLU A 211 1.88 -26.22 7.74
C GLU A 211 2.47 -24.79 7.78
N GLN A 212 1.80 -23.83 8.42
CA GLN A 212 2.33 -22.46 8.54
C GLN A 212 3.63 -22.39 9.36
N LEU A 213 3.73 -23.16 10.44
CA LEU A 213 4.95 -23.22 11.25
C LEU A 213 6.09 -23.94 10.52
N GLU A 214 5.78 -24.92 9.67
CA GLU A 214 6.77 -25.57 8.80
C GLU A 214 7.31 -24.60 7.75
N ASP A 215 6.45 -23.84 7.08
CA ASP A 215 6.83 -22.81 6.11
C ASP A 215 7.72 -21.73 6.75
N GLU A 216 7.39 -21.24 7.96
CA GLU A 216 8.21 -20.28 8.69
C GLU A 216 9.57 -20.88 9.09
N ASN A 217 9.60 -22.14 9.53
CA ASN A 217 10.85 -22.83 9.90
C ASN A 217 11.74 -23.05 8.68
N GLU A 218 11.16 -23.36 7.52
CA GLU A 218 11.91 -23.50 6.27
C GLU A 218 12.54 -22.15 5.87
N GLN A 219 11.79 -21.06 5.94
CA GLN A 219 12.32 -19.71 5.69
C GLN A 219 13.46 -19.33 6.65
N ILE A 220 13.32 -19.61 7.95
CA ILE A 220 14.38 -19.35 8.94
C ILE A 220 15.62 -20.21 8.64
N ARG A 221 15.45 -21.47 8.26
CA ARG A 221 16.56 -22.38 7.90
C ARG A 221 17.29 -21.92 6.64
N THR A 222 16.57 -21.48 5.61
CA THR A 222 17.17 -20.91 4.39
C THR A 222 18.09 -19.74 4.73
N ILE A 223 17.64 -18.82 5.60
CA ILE A 223 18.45 -17.66 6.00
C ILE A 223 19.59 -18.06 6.95
N SER A 224 19.37 -19.04 7.84
CA SER A 224 20.39 -19.50 8.79
C SER A 224 21.56 -20.24 8.16
N SER A 225 21.40 -20.76 6.94
CA SER A 225 22.47 -21.48 6.22
C SER A 225 23.66 -20.58 5.80
N ASN A 226 23.52 -19.24 5.90
CA ASN A 226 24.49 -18.27 5.38
C ASN A 226 25.35 -17.51 6.43
N GLY A 227 25.18 -17.67 7.75
CA GLY A 227 26.23 -17.27 8.73
C GLY A 227 25.82 -16.55 10.05
N GLU A 228 26.65 -16.85 11.07
CA GLU A 228 26.94 -16.25 12.40
C GLU A 228 25.81 -15.86 13.39
N PRO A 229 26.12 -15.93 14.72
CA PRO A 229 25.14 -15.79 15.80
C PRO A 229 24.90 -14.34 16.25
N ILE A 230 23.81 -14.19 17.01
CA ILE A 230 23.08 -12.98 17.35
C ILE A 230 23.89 -11.98 18.19
N LEU A 231 23.92 -10.71 17.76
CA LEU A 231 24.24 -9.56 18.62
C LEU A 231 23.27 -8.41 18.29
N TYR A 232 22.01 -8.54 18.75
CA TYR A 232 21.01 -7.48 18.59
C TYR A 232 21.04 -6.52 19.78
N ARG A 233 21.19 -5.22 19.51
CA ARG A 233 20.97 -4.13 20.47
C ARG A 233 19.59 -3.51 20.16
N PRO A 234 18.57 -3.65 21.02
CA PRO A 234 17.26 -3.07 20.75
C PRO A 234 17.34 -1.54 20.68
N LEU A 235 16.56 -0.91 19.79
CA LEU A 235 16.50 0.57 19.64
C LEU A 235 16.12 1.30 20.94
N SER A 236 15.50 0.61 21.91
CA SER A 236 15.25 1.12 23.27
C SER A 236 16.51 1.28 24.13
N SER A 237 17.66 0.78 23.68
CA SER A 237 18.94 0.81 24.41
C SER A 237 19.92 1.88 23.90
N ILE A 238 19.51 2.73 22.96
CA ILE A 238 20.29 3.89 22.53
C ILE A 238 20.09 5.00 23.58
N PRO A 239 21.13 5.40 24.32
CA PRO A 239 21.04 6.54 25.23
C PRO A 239 20.67 7.80 24.44
N LEU A 240 19.74 8.60 24.97
CA LEU A 240 19.21 9.84 24.37
C LEU A 240 20.28 10.90 24.00
N GLU A 241 21.54 10.70 24.39
CA GLU A 241 22.66 11.61 24.06
C GLU A 241 23.22 11.44 22.64
N GLN A 242 22.95 10.33 21.93
CA GLN A 242 23.51 10.08 20.59
C GLN A 242 22.59 10.46 19.41
N THR A 243 21.36 10.88 19.65
CA THR A 243 20.42 11.30 18.60
C THR A 243 20.72 12.68 18.00
N THR A 244 21.63 13.45 18.58
CA THR A 244 21.94 14.84 18.16
C THR A 244 23.05 14.95 17.11
N SER A 245 23.75 13.86 16.75
CA SER A 245 24.83 13.87 15.76
C SER A 245 24.43 13.35 14.37
N LEU A 246 23.16 13.00 14.16
CA LEU A 246 22.60 12.54 12.88
C LEU A 246 21.43 13.42 12.39
N LEU A 247 21.47 14.72 12.72
CA LEU A 247 20.77 15.81 12.02
C LEU A 247 21.82 16.86 11.64
#